data_AF-A0A0K2RF93-F1
#
_entry.id   AF-A0A0K2RF93-F1
#
_cell.length_a   1.000
_cell.length_b   1.000
_cell.length_c   1.000
_cell.angle_alpha   90.00
_cell.angle_beta   90.00
_cell.angle_gamma   90.00
#
_symmetry.space_group_name_H-M   'P 1'
#
loop_
_entity.id
_entity.type
_entity.pdbx_description
1 polymer ?
#
loop_
_entity_poly.entity_id
_entity_poly.type
_entity_poly.pdbx_seq_one_letter_code
_entity_poly.pdbx_strand_id
1 'polypeptide(L)' 'MAADAATPLCFPGRTLLRVDSGTGVCVSSQSLDGDTSGHGHWMRILGVDEYMLDDLFLAESMNLTDVRKHISWDIGPRA' A
#
# COMPACT_ATOMS: atom_id res chain seq x y z
N MET A 1 2.74 -13.91 4.62
CA MET A 1 2.74 -13.20 3.32
C MET A 1 4.18 -12.78 3.07
N ALA A 2 4.86 -13.41 2.12
CA ALA A 2 6.27 -13.10 1.82
C ALA A 2 6.33 -11.88 0.90
N ALA A 3 7.33 -11.03 1.07
CA ALA A 3 7.57 -9.91 0.14
C ALA A 3 7.85 -10.46 -1.27
N ASP A 4 7.27 -9.82 -2.29
CA ASP A 4 7.58 -10.15 -3.69
C ASP A 4 8.99 -9.64 -4.02
N ALA A 5 9.90 -10.56 -4.32
CA ALA A 5 11.27 -10.23 -4.68
C ALA A 5 11.37 -9.46 -6.01
N ALA A 6 10.35 -9.51 -6.86
CA ALA A 6 10.30 -8.76 -8.12
C ALA A 6 9.96 -7.27 -7.90
N THR A 7 9.44 -6.90 -6.74
CA THR A 7 9.03 -5.52 -6.40
C THR A 7 9.59 -5.10 -5.03
N PRO A 8 10.93 -4.98 -4.90
CA PRO A 8 11.54 -4.66 -3.61
C PRO A 8 11.14 -3.25 -3.14
N LEU A 9 10.88 -3.11 -1.84
CA LEU A 9 10.62 -1.82 -1.20
C LEU A 9 11.83 -0.88 -1.29
N CYS A 10 13.04 -1.46 -1.27
CA CYS A 10 14.32 -0.76 -1.38
C CYS A 10 15.25 -1.54 -2.30
N PHE A 11 15.88 -0.85 -3.25
CA PHE A 11 16.93 -1.42 -4.08
C PHE A 11 18.26 -1.49 -3.32
N PRO A 12 19.24 -2.28 -3.79
CA PRO A 12 20.59 -2.28 -3.22
C PRO A 12 21.21 -0.87 -3.22
N GLY A 13 21.96 -0.54 -2.17
CA GLY A 13 22.60 0.77 -2.01
C GLY A 13 21.81 1.72 -1.14
N ARG A 14 21.94 3.03 -1.38
CA ARG A 14 21.28 4.07 -0.60
C ARG A 14 19.89 4.36 -1.14
N THR A 15 18.94 4.46 -0.22
CA THR A 15 17.56 4.86 -0.49
C THR A 15 17.20 6.02 0.42
N LEU A 16 16.64 7.08 -0.15
CA LEU A 16 16.00 8.16 0.60
C LEU A 16 14.61 7.69 1.03
N LEU A 17 14.34 7.71 2.33
CA LEU A 17 13.04 7.37 2.90
C LEU A 17 12.40 8.61 3.53
N ARG A 18 11.12 8.81 3.28
CA ARG A 18 10.29 9.78 3.99
C ARG A 18 9.29 9.04 4.86
N VAL A 19 9.36 9.28 6.16
CA VAL A 19 8.47 8.69 7.16
C VAL A 19 7.54 9.77 7.70
N ASP A 20 6.25 9.45 7.82
CA ASP A 20 5.32 10.28 8.56
C ASP A 20 5.56 10.08 10.07
N SER A 21 5.88 11.16 10.78
CA SER A 21 6.26 11.07 12.20
C SER A 21 5.09 10.77 13.13
N GLY A 22 3.85 11.01 12.70
CA GLY A 22 2.65 10.73 13.50
C GLY A 22 2.28 9.25 13.50
N THR A 23 2.50 8.57 12.38
CA THR A 23 2.08 7.18 12.16
C THR A 23 3.25 6.19 12.10
N GLY A 24 4.48 6.66 11.90
CA GLY A 24 5.67 5.81 11.69
C GLY A 24 5.71 5.14 10.31
N VAL A 25 4.80 5.46 9.40
CA VAL A 25 4.69 4.84 8.07
C VAL A 25 5.63 5.51 7.06
N CYS A 26 6.32 4.70 6.25
CA CYS A 26 7.08 5.18 5.09
C CYS A 26 6.11 5.65 4.00
N VAL A 27 6.09 6.96 3.72
CA VAL A 27 5.22 7.57 2.71
C VAL A 27 5.92 7.77 1.37
N SER A 28 7.25 7.69 1.34
CA SER A 28 8.00 7.72 0.09
C SER A 28 9.33 7.00 0.22
N SER A 29 9.71 6.28 -0.83
CA SER A 29 11.05 5.78 -1.02
C SER A 29 11.59 6.21 -2.39
N GLN A 30 12.90 6.46 -2.45
CA GLN A 30 13.59 6.72 -3.71
C GLN A 30 15.01 6.15 -3.63
N SER A 31 15.34 5.21 -4.51
CA SER A 31 16.72 4.76 -4.68
C SER A 31 17.57 5.91 -5.21
N LEU A 32 18.78 6.06 -4.69
CA LEU A 32 19.70 7.13 -5.06
C LEU A 32 20.83 6.65 -5.97
N ASP A 33 21.07 5.34 -5.99
CA ASP A 33 22.29 4.76 -6.56
C ASP A 33 22.00 3.88 -7.79
N GLY A 34 22.96 3.88 -8.72
CA GLY A 34 22.99 3.00 -9.89
C GLY A 34 21.79 3.17 -10.84
N ASP A 35 21.50 2.10 -11.59
CA ASP A 35 20.45 2.08 -12.62
C ASP A 35 19.03 2.21 -12.05
N THR A 36 18.88 2.02 -10.74
CA THR A 36 17.61 2.15 -10.03
C THR A 36 17.40 3.55 -9.49
N SER A 37 18.36 4.48 -9.65
CA SER A 37 18.24 5.85 -9.16
C SER A 37 16.94 6.48 -9.66
N GLY A 38 16.19 7.08 -8.74
CA GLY A 38 14.87 7.65 -9.00
C GLY A 38 13.69 6.69 -8.87
N HIS A 39 13.91 5.37 -8.81
CA HIS A 39 12.83 4.38 -8.63
C HIS A 39 12.38 4.30 -7.17
N GLY A 40 11.10 4.00 -6.96
CA GLY A 40 10.53 3.80 -5.63
C GLY A 40 9.00 3.89 -5.65
N HIS A 41 8.41 4.29 -4.53
CA HIS A 41 6.97 4.43 -4.36
C HIS A 41 6.60 5.72 -3.61
N TRP A 42 5.38 6.18 -3.83
CA TRP A 42 4.76 7.27 -3.09
C TRP A 42 3.40 6.82 -2.56
N MET A 43 3.15 7.07 -1.28
CA MET A 43 1.89 6.79 -0.63
C MET A 43 1.36 8.06 0.03
N ARG A 44 0.03 8.19 0.05
CA ARG A 44 -0.65 9.25 0.81
C ARG A 44 -1.46 8.59 1.93
N ILE A 45 -1.25 9.07 3.14
CA ILE A 45 -2.07 8.68 4.30
C ILE A 45 -3.37 9.48 4.23
N LEU A 46 -4.51 8.79 4.13
CA LEU A 46 -5.85 9.40 4.03
C LEU A 46 -6.61 9.38 5.37
N GLY A 47 -6.14 8.63 6.35
CA GLY A 47 -6.74 8.53 7.67
C GLY A 47 -5.68 8.24 8.73
N VAL A 48 -5.92 8.71 9.95
CA VAL A 48 -5.09 8.50 11.14
C VAL A 48 -6.00 8.12 12.31
N ASP A 49 -5.41 7.50 13.33
CA ASP A 49 -6.08 6.72 14.39
C ASP A 49 -7.10 7.53 15.21
N GLU A 50 -8.32 7.55 14.69
CA GLU A 50 -9.54 7.59 15.49
C GLU A 50 -10.21 6.22 15.35
N TYR A 51 -10.93 5.79 16.39
CA TYR A 51 -11.73 4.57 16.30
C TYR A 51 -12.80 4.74 15.22
N MET A 52 -12.54 4.15 14.06
CA MET A 52 -13.41 4.21 12.88
C MET A 52 -14.17 2.90 12.76
N LEU A 53 -15.47 2.98 12.48
CA LEU A 53 -16.30 1.81 12.23
C LEU A 53 -15.82 1.08 10.98
N ASP A 54 -15.72 -0.25 11.04
CA ASP A 54 -15.32 -1.10 9.92
C ASP A 54 -16.12 -0.83 8.63
N ASP A 55 -17.39 -0.40 8.78
CA ASP A 55 -18.31 -0.05 7.69
C ASP A 55 -17.82 1.12 6.81
N LEU A 56 -16.89 1.96 7.30
CA LEU A 56 -16.33 3.10 6.57
C LEU A 56 -15.25 2.71 5.54
N PHE A 57 -14.71 1.49 5.62
CA PHE A 57 -13.60 1.03 4.78
C PHE A 57 -14.01 -0.04 3.76
N LEU A 58 -15.30 -0.16 3.47
CA LEU A 58 -15.81 -1.11 2.49
C LEU A 58 -15.64 -0.57 1.06
N ALA A 59 -15.02 -1.37 0.19
CA ALA A 59 -14.85 -1.05 -1.22
C ALA A 59 -16.20 -0.96 -1.99
N GLU A 60 -17.26 -1.54 -1.45
CA GLU A 60 -18.60 -1.57 -2.05
C GLU A 60 -19.67 -1.50 -0.92
N SER A 61 -20.75 -0.73 -1.12
CA SER A 61 -21.78 -0.54 -0.09
C SER A 61 -22.53 -1.84 0.17
N MET A 62 -22.65 -2.27 1.42
CA MET A 62 -23.47 -3.42 1.81
C MET A 62 -24.97 -3.15 1.57
N ASN A 63 -25.43 -3.34 0.34
CA ASN A 63 -26.78 -3.85 0.14
C ASN A 63 -26.72 -5.35 0.44
N LEU A 64 -27.25 -5.73 1.60
CA LEU A 64 -27.46 -7.09 2.12
C LEU A 64 -27.88 -8.10 1.04
N THR A 65 -26.94 -8.55 0.22
CA THR A 65 -27.22 -9.48 -0.88
C THR A 65 -26.25 -10.65 -0.78
N ASP A 66 -26.73 -11.66 -0.04
CA ASP A 66 -26.32 -13.06 -0.11
C ASP A 66 -24.80 -13.35 -0.13
N VAL A 67 -24.26 -13.57 1.07
CA VAL A 67 -22.88 -14.04 1.38
C VAL A 67 -22.45 -15.34 0.67
N ARG A 68 -23.31 -15.98 -0.12
CA ARG A 68 -22.96 -17.15 -0.94
C ARG A 68 -22.23 -16.81 -2.22
N LYS A 69 -22.24 -15.54 -2.66
CA LYS A 69 -21.47 -15.10 -3.82
C LYS A 69 -20.15 -14.50 -3.35
N HIS A 70 -19.07 -15.22 -3.61
CA HIS A 70 -17.71 -14.74 -3.42
C HIS A 70 -17.53 -13.40 -4.15
N ILE A 71 -17.18 -12.36 -3.40
CA ILE A 71 -16.81 -11.06 -3.98
C ILE A 71 -15.47 -11.28 -4.66
N SER A 72 -15.46 -11.24 -5.99
CA SER A 72 -14.22 -11.28 -6.75
C SER A 72 -13.51 -9.94 -6.61
N TRP A 73 -12.37 -9.94 -5.94
CA TRP A 73 -11.48 -8.78 -5.96
C TRP A 73 -10.80 -8.72 -7.34
N ASP A 74 -11.06 -7.66 -8.10
CA ASP A 74 -10.35 -7.43 -9.35
C ASP A 74 -8.93 -6.95 -9.02
N ILE A 75 -8.06 -7.91 -8.74
CA ILE A 75 -6.63 -7.65 -8.70
C ILE A 75 -6.26 -7.53 -10.17
N GLY A 76 -6.12 -6.28 -10.65
CA GLY A 76 -5.82 -5.98 -12.06
C GLY A 76 -4.64 -6.79 -12.61
N PRO A 77 -4.33 -6.69 -13.92
CA PRO A 77 -3.76 -7.75 -14.78
C PRO A 77 -2.34 -8.28 -14.45
N ARG A 78 -1.84 -8.08 -13.25
CA ARG A 78 -0.51 -8.44 -12.77
C ARG A 78 -0.51 -8.93 -11.32
N ALA A 79 -1.53 -9.70 -10.93
CA ALA A 79 -1.57 -10.49 -9.71
C ALA A 79 -0.90 -11.84 -9.89
#